data_AF-A0A9E4Y0L0-F1
#
_entry.id   AF-A0A9E4Y0L0-F1
#
_cell.length_a   1.000
_cell.length_b   1.000
_cell.length_c   1.000
_cell.angle_alpha   90.00
_cell.angle_beta   90.00
_cell.angle_gamma   90.00
#
_symmetry.space_group_name_H-M   'P 1'
#
loop_
_entity.id
_entity.type
_entity.pdbx_description
1 polymer ?
#
loop_
_entity_poly.entity_id
_entity_poly.type
_entity_poly.pdbx_seq_one_letter_code
_entity_poly.pdbx_strand_id
1 'polypeptide(L)' 'MILWVDAQLSPHLAPWITENLGVEAHPIIDLGLVHANDRQIFQAAREAG' A
#
# COMPACT_ATOMS: atom_id res chain seq x y z
N MET A 1 -8.01 -9.17 1.49
CA MET A 1 -6.79 -8.93 0.68
C MET A 1 -6.65 -7.44 0.54
N ILE A 2 -5.57 -6.86 1.06
CA ILE A 2 -5.31 -5.42 1.02
C ILE A 2 -4.14 -5.20 0.06
N LEU A 3 -4.28 -4.28 -0.90
CA LEU A 3 -3.22 -3.94 -1.83
C LEU A 3 -2.44 -2.73 -1.32
N TRP A 4 -1.13 -2.86 -1.16
CA TRP A 4 -0.27 -1.74 -0.80
C TRP A 4 0.48 -1.24 -2.03
N VAL A 5 0.38 0.07 -2.29
CA VAL A 5 0.97 0.72 -3.45
C VAL A 5 2.31 1.33 -3.07
N ASP A 6 3.37 0.89 -3.75
CA ASP A 6 4.74 1.30 -3.49
C ASP A 6 4.96 2.83 -3.64
N ALA A 7 5.91 3.39 -2.89
CA ALA A 7 6.23 4.82 -2.90
C ALA A 7 6.83 5.30 -4.23
N GLN A 8 7.32 4.39 -5.08
CA GLN A 8 7.75 4.69 -6.44
C GLN A 8 6.58 4.98 -7.39
N LEU A 9 5.36 4.61 -7.00
CA LEU A 9 4.14 4.86 -7.77
C LEU A 9 3.42 6.10 -7.22
N SER A 10 2.58 6.70 -8.07
CA SER A 10 1.75 7.82 -7.64
C SER A 10 0.80 7.37 -6.50
N PRO A 11 0.70 8.12 -5.40
CA PRO A 11 -0.23 7.78 -4.31
C PRO A 11 -1.69 7.80 -4.77
N HIS A 12 -2.02 8.54 -5.83
CA HIS A 12 -3.36 8.57 -6.43
C HIS A 12 -3.76 7.25 -7.10
N LEU A 13 -2.80 6.33 -7.31
CA LEU A 13 -3.10 5.01 -7.85
C LEU A 13 -3.92 4.16 -6.88
N ALA A 14 -3.72 4.30 -5.57
CA ALA A 14 -4.48 3.55 -4.57
C ALA A 14 -5.98 3.91 -4.59
N PRO A 15 -6.39 5.19 -4.51
CA PRO A 15 -7.78 5.60 -4.71
C PRO A 15 -8.34 5.13 -6.06
N TRP A 16 -7.56 5.27 -7.14
CA TRP A 16 -8.00 4.82 -8.46
C TRP A 16 -8.29 3.32 -8.51
N ILE A 17 -7.42 2.49 -7.92
CA ILE A 17 -7.62 1.02 -7.81
C ILE A 17 -8.89 0.73 -7.02
N THR A 18 -9.09 1.39 -5.88
CA THR A 18 -10.27 1.18 -5.04
C THR A 18 -11.56 1.56 -5.77
N GLU A 19 -11.57 2.68 -6.47
CA GLU A 19 -12.75 3.17 -7.20
C GLU A 19 -13.06 2.32 -8.44
N ASN A 20 -12.05 1.89 -9.20
CA ASN A 20 -12.25 1.24 -10.49
C ASN A 20 -12.27 -0.29 -10.42
N LEU A 21 -11.59 -0.88 -9.42
CA LEU A 21 -11.47 -2.33 -9.28
C LEU A 21 -12.19 -2.87 -8.03
N GLY A 22 -12.66 -2.00 -7.13
CA GLY A 22 -13.38 -2.40 -5.92
C GLY A 22 -12.50 -3.14 -4.90
N VAL A 23 -11.18 -3.00 -5.00
CA VAL A 23 -10.21 -3.60 -4.09
C VAL A 23 -9.69 -2.54 -3.12
N GLU A 24 -9.64 -2.89 -1.84
CA GLU A 24 -9.02 -2.02 -0.84
C GLU A 24 -7.53 -1.85 -1.15
N ALA A 25 -7.13 -0.61 -1.43
CA ALA A 25 -5.76 -0.25 -1.74
C ALA A 25 -5.31 0.97 -0.94
N HIS A 26 -4.09 0.91 -0.41
CA HIS A 26 -3.48 2.00 0.37
C HIS A 26 -2.07 2.29 -0.15
N PRO A 27 -1.67 3.56 -0.30
CA PRO A 27 -0.29 3.86 -0.66
C PRO A 27 0.61 3.75 0.59
N ILE A 28 1.82 3.20 0.44
CA ILE A 28 2.72 2.97 1.58
C ILE A 28 3.17 4.27 2.28
N ILE A 29 3.01 5.42 1.59
CA ILE A 29 3.25 6.74 2.18
C ILE A 29 2.28 7.07 3.31
N ASP A 30 1.00 6.73 3.14
CA ASP A 30 -0.04 6.96 4.15
C ASP A 30 0.11 5.97 5.32
N LEU A 31 0.76 4.82 5.07
CA LEU A 31 1.12 3.83 6.09
C LEU A 31 2.38 4.20 6.88
N GLY A 32 3.05 5.32 6.53
CA GLY A 32 4.30 5.74 7.18
C GLY A 32 5.51 4.84 6.86
N LEU A 33 5.43 4.05 5.79
CA LEU A 33 6.43 3.04 5.42
C LEU A 33 7.37 3.50 4.29
N VAL A 34 7.42 4.80 3.95
CA VAL A 34 8.27 5.34 2.86
C VAL A 34 9.75 5.00 3.01
N HIS A 35 10.25 4.97 4.25
CA HIS A 35 11.65 4.67 4.57
C HIS A 35 11.85 3.23 5.07
N ALA A 36 10.80 2.42 5.04
CA ALA A 36 10.87 1.02 5.43
C ALA A 36 11.56 0.21 4.33
N ASN A 37 12.38 -0.76 4.71
CA ASN A 37 12.88 -1.75 3.77
C ASN A 37 11.81 -2.80 3.45
N ASP A 38 12.02 -3.56 2.38
CA ASP A 38 11.09 -4.61 1.94
C ASP A 38 10.68 -5.54 3.09
N ARG A 39 11.63 -5.97 3.93
CA ARG A 39 11.34 -6.87 5.05
C ARG A 39 10.35 -6.25 6.04
N GLN A 40 10.50 -4.97 6.36
CA GLN A 40 9.57 -4.23 7.22
C GLN A 40 8.20 -4.10 6.55
N ILE A 41 8.15 -3.79 5.25
CA ILE A 41 6.90 -3.68 4.49
C ILE A 41 6.16 -5.02 4.47
N PHE A 42 6.85 -6.12 4.12
CA PHE A 42 6.27 -7.47 4.09
C PHE A 42 5.80 -7.94 5.48
N GLN A 43 6.54 -7.59 6.54
CA GLN A 43 6.13 -7.92 7.90
C GLN A 43 4.87 -7.14 8.31
N ALA A 44 4.83 -5.83 8.06
CA ALA A 44 3.66 -5.01 8.34
C ALA A 44 2.43 -5.47 7.53
N ALA A 45 2.62 -5.85 6.26
CA ALA A 45 1.55 -6.39 5.43
C ALA A 45 1.00 -7.72 5.97
N ARG A 46 1.87 -8.55 6.57
CA ARG A 46 1.48 -9.81 7.21
C ARG A 46 0.76 -9.58 8.54
N GLU A 47 1.09 -8.54 9.29
CA GLU A 47 0.42 -8.19 10.54
C GLU A 47 -0.95 -7.53 10.30
N ALA A 48 -1.13 -6.86 9.16
CA ALA A 48 -2.38 -6.22 8.75
C ALA A 48 -3.45 -7.20 8.20
N GLY A 49 -3.12 -8.49 8.04
CA GLY A 49 -4.01 -9.52 7.47
C GLY A 49 -3.77 -10.92 8.05
#